data_AF-A0ABC8L469-F1
#
_entry.id   AF-A0ABC8L469-F1
#
_cell.length_a   1.000
_cell.length_b   1.000
_cell.length_c   1.000
_cell.angle_alpha   90.00
_cell.angle_beta   90.00
_cell.angle_gamma   90.00
#
_symmetry.space_group_name_H-M   'P 1'
#
loop_
_entity.id
_entity.type
_entity.pdbx_description
1 polymer ?
#
loop_
_entity_poly.entity_id
_entity_poly.type
_entity_poly.pdbx_seq_one_letter_code
_entity_poly.pdbx_strand_id
1 'polypeptide(L)'
;MLDSNIELYGPYSKPLSNCAGVGTCATCMVEIVNGKEHLNPRTDIEKEKLKRKPKNWRLACQTNVGNPDSTGLVVIQQLPEWKAHEWNIPKNLPIDDPETSI
;
A
#
# COMPACT_ATOMS: atom_id res chain seq x y z
N MET A 1 13.14 12.55 6.70
CA MET A 1 11.90 13.35 6.42
C MET A 1 10.75 12.92 7.33
N LEU A 2 10.47 11.62 7.49
CA LEU A 2 9.46 11.13 8.44
C LEU A 2 9.93 11.22 9.91
N ASP A 3 11.24 11.08 10.15
CA ASP A 3 11.86 11.11 11.50
C ASP A 3 11.75 12.48 12.20
N SER A 4 11.41 13.53 11.45
CA SER A 4 11.26 14.90 11.96
C SER A 4 9.80 15.25 12.26
N ASN A 5 8.88 14.29 12.18
CA ASN A 5 7.43 14.51 12.29
C ASN A 5 6.91 15.58 11.31
N ILE A 6 7.60 15.75 10.19
CA ILE A 6 7.17 16.65 9.12
C ILE A 6 6.12 15.92 8.30
N GLU A 7 4.88 16.38 8.40
CA GLU A 7 3.82 15.97 7.50
C GLU A 7 4.17 16.46 6.08
N LEU A 8 4.47 15.51 5.17
CA LEU A 8 5.05 15.78 3.85
C LEU A 8 4.26 16.79 3.00
N TYR A 9 2.95 16.87 3.23
CA TYR A 9 2.04 17.78 2.54
C TYR A 9 1.44 18.85 3.49
N GLY A 10 1.82 18.84 4.76
CA GLY A 10 1.33 19.75 5.80
C GLY A 10 -0.18 19.97 5.75
N PRO A 11 -0.68 21.22 5.81
CA PRO A 11 -2.11 21.52 5.77
C PRO A 11 -2.78 21.12 4.44
N TYR A 12 -1.99 20.78 3.41
CA TYR A 12 -2.47 20.40 2.10
C TYR A 12 -2.61 18.88 1.91
N SER A 13 -2.22 18.06 2.89
CA SER A 13 -2.33 16.59 2.81
C SER A 13 -3.76 16.13 2.52
N LYS A 14 -4.74 16.74 3.19
CA LYS A 14 -6.17 16.46 3.00
C LYS A 14 -6.73 17.01 1.68
N PRO A 15 -6.58 18.31 1.32
CA PRO A 15 -7.16 18.83 0.08
C PRO A 15 -6.48 18.31 -1.19
N LEU A 16 -5.20 17.90 -1.14
CA LEU A 16 -4.51 17.27 -2.28
C LEU A 16 -4.76 15.76 -2.38
N SER A 17 -5.30 15.13 -1.33
CA SER A 17 -5.70 13.72 -1.35
C SER A 17 -7.14 13.57 -1.80
N ASN A 18 -7.38 12.89 -2.93
CA ASN A 18 -8.70 12.70 -3.54
C ASN A 18 -9.87 12.47 -2.54
N CYS A 19 -9.67 11.61 -1.54
CA CYS A 19 -10.65 11.38 -0.48
C CYS A 19 -10.05 11.38 0.93
N ALA A 20 -8.84 11.93 1.12
CA ALA A 20 -8.16 12.04 2.42
C ALA A 20 -8.19 10.78 3.31
N GLY A 21 -8.16 9.60 2.69
CA GLY A 21 -8.17 8.32 3.41
C GLY A 21 -9.56 7.79 3.81
N VAL A 22 -10.65 8.48 3.50
CA VAL A 22 -12.03 8.04 3.83
C VAL A 22 -12.45 6.77 3.07
N GLY A 23 -11.76 6.43 1.97
CA GLY A 23 -11.99 5.18 1.22
C GLY A 23 -13.08 5.27 0.14
N THR A 24 -13.60 6.46 -0.15
CA THR A 24 -14.63 6.66 -1.19
C THR A 24 -14.07 6.73 -2.61
N CYS A 25 -12.84 7.23 -2.79
CA CYS A 25 -12.22 7.48 -4.09
C CYS A 25 -11.56 6.25 -4.73
N ALA A 26 -11.16 5.26 -3.93
CA ALA A 26 -10.44 4.05 -4.36
C ALA A 26 -9.11 4.27 -5.12
N THR A 27 -8.53 5.48 -5.07
CA THR A 27 -7.25 5.77 -5.74
C THR A 27 -6.03 5.17 -5.02
N CYS A 28 -6.20 4.71 -3.79
CA CYS A 28 -5.18 4.00 -3.00
C CYS A 28 -5.30 2.46 -3.11
N MET A 29 -5.86 1.97 -4.21
CA MET A 29 -6.05 0.54 -4.43
C MET A 29 -4.72 -0.15 -4.69
N VAL A 30 -4.45 -1.19 -3.91
CA VAL A 30 -3.22 -2.00 -3.98
C VAL A 30 -3.55 -3.47 -3.91
N GLU A 31 -2.67 -4.31 -4.44
CA GLU A 31 -2.71 -5.75 -4.24
C GLU A 31 -1.68 -6.16 -3.20
N ILE A 32 -2.11 -7.00 -2.25
CA ILE A 32 -1.22 -7.63 -1.28
C ILE A 32 -0.65 -8.89 -1.93
N VAL A 33 0.66 -8.89 -2.17
CA VAL A 33 1.40 -10.01 -2.74
C VAL A 33 1.85 -10.96 -1.63
N ASN A 34 2.32 -10.41 -0.50
CA ASN A 34 2.71 -11.19 0.68
C ASN A 34 2.44 -10.42 1.98
N GLY A 35 2.31 -11.13 3.11
CA GLY A 35 2.14 -10.52 4.44
C GLY A 35 0.71 -10.08 4.78
N LYS A 36 -0.31 -10.81 4.29
CA LYS A 36 -1.72 -10.48 4.53
C LYS A 36 -2.15 -10.67 5.99
N GLU A 37 -1.51 -11.60 6.67
CA GLU A 37 -1.65 -11.94 8.08
C GLU A 37 -1.24 -10.80 9.01
N HIS A 38 -0.39 -9.87 8.54
CA HIS A 38 0.01 -8.69 9.28
C HIS A 38 -1.01 -7.54 9.16
N LEU A 39 -2.10 -7.72 8.43
CA LEU A 39 -3.05 -6.66 8.16
C LEU A 39 -4.35 -6.84 8.94
N ASN A 40 -5.01 -5.73 9.26
CA ASN A 40 -6.37 -5.78 9.76
C ASN A 40 -7.31 -6.48 8.75
N PRO A 41 -8.41 -7.12 9.22
CA PRO A 41 -9.49 -7.57 8.36
C PRO A 41 -10.06 -6.42 7.53
N ARG A 42 -10.65 -6.74 6.37
CA ARG A 42 -11.23 -5.71 5.50
C ARG A 42 -12.34 -4.95 6.21
N THR A 43 -12.25 -3.62 6.17
CA THR A 43 -13.30 -2.74 6.70
C THR A 43 -14.57 -2.83 5.85
N ASP A 44 -15.70 -2.37 6.37
CA ASP A 44 -16.96 -2.43 5.61
C ASP A 44 -16.92 -1.57 4.34
N ILE A 45 -16.19 -0.44 4.40
CA ILE A 45 -15.89 0.41 3.24
C ILE A 45 -15.13 -0.39 2.17
N GLU A 46 -14.10 -1.14 2.57
CA GLU A 46 -13.36 -2.00 1.65
C GLU A 46 -14.23 -3.11 1.07
N LYS A 47 -15.09 -3.75 1.88
CA LYS A 47 -15.99 -4.82 1.43
C LYS A 47 -16.93 -4.30 0.34
N GLU A 48 -17.49 -3.11 0.52
CA GLU A 48 -18.37 -2.50 -0.47
C GLU A 48 -17.59 -2.06 -1.73
N LYS A 49 -16.49 -1.31 -1.54
CA LYS A 49 -15.77 -0.68 -2.65
C LYS A 49 -15.06 -1.68 -3.55
N LEU A 50 -14.48 -2.74 -3.00
CA LEU A 50 -13.81 -3.80 -3.76
C LEU A 50 -14.61 -5.10 -3.83
N LYS A 51 -15.95 -5.02 -3.78
CA LYS A 51 -16.84 -6.21 -3.87
C LYS A 51 -16.67 -7.04 -5.14
N ARG A 52 -16.22 -6.42 -6.24
CA ARG A 52 -15.99 -7.06 -7.56
C ARG A 52 -14.51 -7.33 -7.86
N LYS A 53 -13.62 -7.14 -6.88
CA LYS A 53 -12.16 -7.27 -7.06
C LYS A 53 -11.63 -8.49 -6.31
N PRO A 54 -10.43 -8.99 -6.66
CA PRO A 54 -9.79 -10.08 -5.94
C PRO A 54 -9.70 -9.85 -4.43
N LYS A 55 -9.75 -10.93 -3.65
CA LYS A 55 -9.75 -10.87 -2.17
C LYS A 55 -8.44 -10.39 -1.58
N ASN A 56 -7.34 -10.42 -2.34
CA ASN A 56 -6.04 -9.91 -1.93
C ASN A 56 -5.87 -8.41 -2.24
N TRP A 57 -6.86 -7.75 -2.83
CA TRP A 57 -6.83 -6.30 -3.03
C TRP A 57 -7.34 -5.56 -1.80
N ARG A 58 -6.71 -4.43 -1.51
CA ARG A 58 -6.96 -3.56 -0.36
C ARG A 58 -7.00 -2.10 -0.77
N LEU A 59 -7.67 -1.28 0.05
CA LEU A 59 -7.46 0.16 0.05
C LEU A 59 -6.35 0.45 1.06
N ALA A 60 -5.20 0.93 0.58
CA ALA A 60 -4.05 1.18 1.46
C ALA A 60 -4.40 2.15 2.60
N CYS A 61 -5.27 3.14 2.35
CA CYS A 61 -5.69 4.10 3.36
C CYS A 61 -6.64 3.55 4.44
N GLN A 62 -7.15 2.33 4.28
CA GLN A 62 -8.03 1.65 5.23
C GLN A 62 -7.35 0.45 5.89
N THR A 63 -6.07 0.23 5.55
CA THR A 63 -5.30 -0.92 5.97
C THR A 63 -4.30 -0.51 7.04
N ASN A 64 -4.38 -1.14 8.21
CA ASN A 64 -3.38 -0.99 9.26
C ASN A 64 -2.40 -2.16 9.16
N VAL A 65 -1.11 -1.83 9.25
CA VAL A 65 -0.02 -2.81 9.24
C VAL A 65 0.43 -3.05 10.67
N GLY A 66 0.28 -4.30 11.12
CA GLY A 66 0.79 -4.76 12.39
C GLY A 66 0.19 -4.08 13.62
N ASN A 67 0.86 -4.33 14.75
CA ASN A 67 0.71 -3.67 16.05
C ASN A 67 2.11 -3.17 16.48
N PRO A 68 2.24 -2.35 17.54
CA PRO A 68 3.53 -1.80 17.97
C PRO A 68 4.63 -2.85 18.19
N ASP A 69 4.26 -4.06 18.62
CA ASP A 69 5.20 -5.16 18.91
C ASP A 69 5.40 -6.14 17.72
N SER A 70 4.73 -5.91 16.59
CA SER A 70 4.81 -6.83 15.45
C SER A 70 5.97 -6.48 14.52
N THR A 71 6.68 -7.51 14.05
CA THR A 71 7.66 -7.40 12.97
C THR A 71 7.25 -8.34 11.83
N GLY A 72 7.59 -7.96 10.60
CA GLY A 72 7.21 -8.72 9.42
C GLY A 72 7.45 -7.95 8.13
N LEU A 73 7.19 -8.62 7.01
CA LEU A 73 7.33 -8.06 5.67
C LEU A 73 5.97 -8.08 4.98
N VAL A 74 5.53 -6.92 4.49
CA VAL A 74 4.35 -6.81 3.61
C VAL A 74 4.84 -6.39 2.24
N VAL A 75 4.49 -7.19 1.22
CA VAL A 75 4.82 -6.88 -0.18
C VAL A 75 3.54 -6.44 -0.87
N ILE A 76 3.54 -5.21 -1.39
CA ILE A 76 2.40 -4.61 -2.09
C ILE A 76 2.74 -4.33 -3.55
N GLN A 77 1.77 -4.56 -4.43
CA GLN A 77 1.80 -4.11 -5.82
C GLN A 77 0.86 -2.91 -5.98
N GLN A 78 1.43 -1.79 -6.45
CA GLN A 78 0.67 -0.60 -6.81
C GLN A 78 0.00 -0.78 -8.18
N LEU A 79 -1.12 -0.09 -8.40
CA LEU A 79 -1.88 -0.13 -9.66
C LEU A 79 -2.14 -1.56 -10.14
N PRO A 80 -2.79 -2.42 -9.33
CA PRO A 80 -2.94 -3.84 -9.65
C PRO A 80 -3.78 -4.09 -10.91
N GLU A 81 -4.58 -3.10 -11.33
CA GLU A 81 -5.30 -3.11 -12.61
C GLU A 81 -4.38 -2.94 -13.82
N TRP A 82 -3.19 -2.36 -13.62
CA TRP A 82 -2.22 -2.02 -14.68
C TRP A 82 -1.12 -3.08 -14.83
N LYS A 83 -1.25 -4.22 -14.16
CA LYS A 83 -0.35 -5.39 -14.29
C LYS A 83 -0.15 -5.88 -15.73
N ALA A 84 -1.03 -5.49 -16.66
CA ALA A 84 -0.90 -5.79 -18.08
C ALA A 84 0.30 -5.09 -18.75
N HIS A 85 0.89 -4.07 -18.13
CA HIS A 85 2.19 -3.57 -18.54
C HIS A 85 3.25 -4.51 -17.96
N GLU A 86 3.72 -5.47 -18.77
CA GLU A 86 4.83 -6.34 -18.41
C GLU A 86 6.09 -5.50 -18.19
N TRP A 87 6.36 -5.15 -16.93
CA TRP A 87 7.69 -4.72 -16.52
C TRP A 87 8.51 -5.99 -16.31
N ASN A 88 9.53 -6.20 -17.15
CA ASN A 88 10.52 -7.28 -16.97
C ASN A 88 11.38 -6.98 -15.73
N ILE A 89 10.80 -7.16 -14.54
CA ILE A 89 11.52 -7.04 -13.28
C ILE A 89 12.16 -8.40 -12.99
N PRO A 90 13.50 -8.51 -12.95
CA PRO A 90 14.16 -9.75 -12.59
C PRO A 90 13.70 -10.19 -11.19
N LYS A 91 13.28 -11.45 -11.07
CA LYS A 91 12.67 -12.02 -9.85
C LYS A 91 13.60 -12.08 -8.63
N ASN A 92 14.89 -11.84 -8.84
CA ASN A 92 15.93 -11.81 -7.80
C ASN A 92 16.63 -10.45 -7.79
N LEU A 93 15.97 -9.41 -7.28
CA LEU A 93 16.71 -8.25 -6.80
C LEU A 93 17.37 -8.63 -5.47
N PRO A 94 18.72 -8.61 -5.36
CA PRO A 94 19.38 -8.71 -4.06
C PRO A 94 18.91 -7.53 -3.21
N ILE A 95 18.38 -7.81 -2.02
CA ILE A 95 17.84 -6.78 -1.12
C ILE A 95 18.97 -6.01 -0.40
N ASP A 96 20.21 -6.51 -0.48
CA ASP A 96 21.39 -5.88 0.11
C ASP A 96 22.58 -5.95 -0.87
N ASP A 97 22.63 -5.07 -1.87
CA ASP A 97 23.85 -4.88 -2.67
C ASP A 97 24.39 -3.45 -2.48
N PRO A 98 25.50 -3.25 -1.73
CA PRO A 98 26.08 -1.92 -1.50
C PRO A 98 26.76 -1.32 -2.75
N GLU A 99 26.81 -2.03 -3.89
CA GLU A 99 27.49 -1.56 -5.10
C GLU A 99 26.74 -0.52 -5.96
N THR A 100 25.48 -0.17 -5.66
CA THR A 100 24.79 0.94 -6.38
C THR A 100 25.12 2.34 -5.84
N SER A 101 26.22 2.47 -5.09
CA SER A 101 26.71 3.74 -4.53
C SER A 101 28.11 4.09 -5.06
N ILE A 102 28.26 4.18 -6.39
CA ILE A 102 29.30 4.98 -7.06
C ILE A 102 28.65 5.73 -8.22
#